data_AF-A0A645JEV7-F1
#
_entry.id   AF-A0A645JEV7-F1
#
_cell.length_a   1.000
_cell.length_b   1.000
_cell.length_c   1.000
_cell.angle_alpha   90.00
_cell.angle_beta   90.00
_cell.angle_gamma   90.00
#
_symmetry.space_group_name_H-M   'P 1'
#
loop_
_entity.id
_entity.type
_entity.pdbx_description
1 polymer ?
#
loop_
_entity_poly.entity_id
_entity_poly.type
_entity_poly.pdbx_seq_one_letter_code
_entity_poly.pdbx_strand_id
1 'polypeptide(L)'
;MIKEQNDPNDTSPAIVCGKIFAVMEGIQRAAQGKDLNAGIRERFFSFASTSPAPAFGRLMKLSQNHISKLKHEKPGLAVLLDRQLQELCSLINGFPAIFSLEEQGQFALGYYHQKQQDYDNAKNNKELQSIIENKEE
;
A
#
# COMPACT_ATOMS: atom_id res chain seq x y z
N MET A 1 -17.28 10.18 -25.45
CA MET A 1 -17.59 8.80 -25.03
C MET A 1 -17.10 8.67 -23.60
N ILE A 2 -18.00 8.82 -22.63
CA ILE A 2 -17.65 8.77 -21.21
C ILE A 2 -17.39 7.29 -20.92
N LYS A 3 -16.13 6.92 -20.62
CA LYS A 3 -15.87 5.63 -19.98
C LYS A 3 -16.39 5.74 -18.54
N GLU A 4 -17.68 5.51 -18.37
CA GLU A 4 -18.13 4.74 -17.21
C GLU A 4 -17.28 3.47 -17.22
N GLN A 5 -16.48 3.21 -16.17
CA GLN A 5 -16.21 1.89 -15.56
C GLN A 5 -15.34 2.13 -14.32
N ASN A 6 -15.96 2.22 -13.14
CA ASN A 6 -15.25 1.92 -11.89
C ASN A 6 -15.21 0.38 -11.81
N ASP A 7 -14.39 -0.25 -12.66
CA ASP A 7 -14.16 -1.68 -12.58
C ASP A 7 -13.30 -1.94 -11.34
N PRO A 8 -13.79 -2.64 -10.31
CA PRO A 8 -12.99 -2.98 -9.13
C PRO A 8 -11.73 -3.80 -9.49
N ASN A 9 -11.72 -4.41 -10.68
CA ASN A 9 -10.58 -5.12 -11.23
C ASN A 9 -9.70 -4.28 -12.17
N ASP A 10 -9.87 -2.95 -12.23
CA ASP A 10 -8.97 -2.11 -13.02
C ASP A 10 -7.53 -2.27 -12.51
N THR A 11 -6.70 -2.88 -13.36
CA THR A 11 -5.28 -3.14 -13.13
C THR A 11 -4.41 -2.08 -13.79
N SER A 12 -4.93 -0.88 -14.05
CA SER A 12 -4.12 0.21 -14.56
C SER A 12 -2.92 0.47 -13.63
N PRO A 13 -1.73 0.77 -14.17
CA PRO A 13 -0.52 0.95 -13.36
C PRO A 13 -0.69 1.97 -12.23
N ALA A 14 -1.46 3.03 -12.45
CA ALA A 14 -1.76 4.04 -11.45
C ALA A 14 -2.55 3.49 -10.25
N ILE A 15 -3.66 2.78 -10.50
CA ILE A 15 -4.46 2.15 -9.45
C ILE A 15 -3.64 1.13 -8.68
N VAL A 16 -2.90 0.27 -9.40
CA VAL A 16 -2.05 -0.75 -8.77
C VAL A 16 -0.97 -0.10 -7.91
N CYS A 17 -0.32 0.97 -8.38
CA CYS A 17 0.64 1.73 -7.57
C CYS A 17 -0.01 2.29 -6.29
N GLY A 18 -1.25 2.79 -6.38
CA GLY A 18 -2.01 3.23 -5.21
C GLY A 18 -2.23 2.11 -4.19
N LYS A 19 -2.65 0.93 -4.67
CA LYS A 19 -2.84 -0.28 -3.85
C LYS A 19 -1.52 -0.72 -3.19
N ILE A 20 -0.42 -0.77 -3.96
CA ILE A 20 0.92 -1.09 -3.45
C ILE A 20 1.32 -0.12 -2.33
N PHE A 21 1.10 1.18 -2.52
CA PHE A 21 1.43 2.19 -1.52
C PHE A 21 0.66 1.97 -0.21
N ALA A 22 -0.63 1.65 -0.29
CA ALA A 22 -1.45 1.35 0.89
C ALA A 22 -0.93 0.12 1.66
N VAL A 23 -0.54 -0.95 0.96
CA VAL A 23 0.05 -2.15 1.58
C VAL A 23 1.39 -1.84 2.24
N MET A 24 2.25 -1.03 1.61
CA MET A 24 3.53 -0.60 2.20
C MET A 24 3.34 0.19 3.49
N GLU A 25 2.33 1.08 3.54
CA GLU A 25 1.93 1.79 4.76
C GLU A 25 1.47 0.80 5.85
N GLY A 26 0.68 -0.20 5.48
CA GLY A 26 0.24 -1.28 6.38
C GLY A 26 1.41 -2.09 6.95
N ILE A 27 2.38 -2.45 6.11
CA ILE A 27 3.61 -3.14 6.51
C ILE A 27 4.39 -2.31 7.53
N GLN A 28 4.58 -1.01 7.27
CA GLN A 28 5.27 -0.12 8.21
C GLN A 28 4.53 -0.09 9.56
N ARG A 29 3.21 0.10 9.55
CA ARG A 29 2.40 0.15 10.78
C ARG A 29 2.48 -1.14 11.56
N ALA A 30 2.38 -2.29 10.90
CA ALA A 30 2.51 -3.59 11.55
C ALA A 30 3.86 -3.77 12.24
N ALA A 31 4.93 -3.25 11.62
CA ALA A 31 6.32 -3.38 12.09
C ALA A 31 6.70 -2.35 13.17
N GLN A 32 6.13 -1.14 13.16
CA GLN A 32 6.52 -0.05 14.04
C GLN A 32 5.50 0.26 15.14
N GLY A 33 4.23 -0.16 15.00
CA GLY A 33 3.19 0.08 16.01
C GLY A 33 2.98 1.57 16.28
N LYS A 34 2.84 1.94 17.56
CA LYS A 34 2.59 3.32 18.03
C LYS A 34 3.80 4.26 17.89
N ASP A 35 5.00 3.75 17.63
CA ASP A 35 6.24 4.56 17.56
C ASP A 35 6.42 5.30 16.21
N LEU A 36 5.34 5.50 15.46
CA LEU A 36 5.38 6.07 14.11
C LEU A 36 5.35 7.60 14.15
N ASN A 37 6.53 8.24 14.17
CA ASN A 37 6.62 9.71 14.16
C ASN A 37 6.04 10.35 12.87
N ALA A 38 6.34 9.79 11.70
CA ALA A 38 5.70 10.15 10.43
C ALA A 38 5.88 9.01 9.44
N GLY A 39 4.77 8.52 8.90
CA GLY A 39 4.71 7.33 8.07
C GLY A 39 5.03 7.59 6.60
N ILE A 40 4.94 6.50 5.84
CA ILE A 40 5.09 6.50 4.39
C ILE A 40 4.11 7.46 3.74
N ARG A 41 2.85 7.51 4.22
CA ARG A 41 1.83 8.42 3.68
C ARG A 41 2.26 9.87 3.77
N GLU A 42 2.65 10.35 4.95
CA GLU A 42 3.00 11.76 5.16
C GLU A 42 4.25 12.17 4.37
N ARG A 43 5.20 11.24 4.19
CA ARG A 43 6.50 11.54 3.57
C ARG A 43 6.56 11.30 2.07
N PHE A 44 5.80 10.34 1.55
CA PHE A 44 5.96 9.84 0.19
C PHE A 44 4.70 9.93 -0.67
N PHE A 45 3.52 10.24 -0.14
CA PHE A 45 2.29 10.18 -0.96
C PHE A 45 2.37 11.10 -2.18
N SER A 46 2.74 12.37 -1.99
CA SER A 46 2.90 13.33 -3.10
C SER A 46 4.02 12.95 -4.07
N PHE A 47 5.10 12.31 -3.59
CA PHE A 47 6.20 11.90 -4.45
C PHE A 47 5.85 10.65 -5.25
N ALA A 48 5.20 9.66 -4.62
CA ALA A 48 4.77 8.43 -5.26
C ALA A 48 3.63 8.66 -6.25
N SER A 49 2.74 9.62 -5.99
CA SER A 49 1.67 9.97 -6.92
C SER A 49 2.21 10.74 -8.14
N THR A 50 3.33 11.46 -8.04
CA THR A 50 3.85 12.26 -9.16
C THR A 50 4.96 11.57 -9.93
N SER A 51 5.88 10.89 -9.22
CA SER A 51 7.07 10.20 -9.76
C SER A 51 7.21 8.80 -9.16
N PRO A 52 6.41 7.82 -9.61
CA PRO A 52 6.30 6.51 -8.98
C PRO A 52 7.61 5.74 -8.97
N ALA A 53 8.30 5.60 -10.10
CA ALA A 53 9.51 4.79 -10.22
C ALA A 53 10.59 5.11 -9.16
N PRO A 54 11.05 6.37 -9.01
CA PRO A 54 12.04 6.69 -7.99
C PRO A 54 11.49 6.62 -6.55
N ALA A 55 10.19 6.90 -6.35
CA ALA A 55 9.57 6.79 -5.03
C ALA A 55 9.49 5.33 -4.55
N PHE A 56 8.95 4.44 -5.39
CA PHE A 56 8.82 3.02 -5.09
C PHE A 56 10.17 2.31 -4.98
N GLY A 57 11.20 2.73 -5.73
CA GLY A 57 12.56 2.22 -5.52
C GLY A 57 13.06 2.42 -4.08
N ARG A 58 12.74 3.55 -3.45
CA ARG A 58 13.07 3.81 -2.03
C ARG A 58 12.15 3.04 -1.09
N LEU A 59 10.84 3.07 -1.35
CA LEU A 59 9.85 2.42 -0.49
C LEU A 59 10.04 0.91 -0.44
N MET A 60 10.38 0.25 -1.55
CA MET A 60 10.67 -1.18 -1.58
C MET A 60 11.76 -1.57 -0.58
N LYS A 61 12.86 -0.81 -0.53
CA LYS A 61 13.93 -1.06 0.45
C LYS A 61 13.44 -0.90 1.89
N LEU A 62 12.61 0.10 2.16
CA LEU A 62 12.02 0.31 3.50
C LEU A 62 11.07 -0.83 3.88
N SER A 63 10.19 -1.24 2.96
CA SER A 63 9.27 -2.36 3.15
C SER A 63 10.00 -3.66 3.45
N GLN A 64 11.11 -3.97 2.75
CA GLN A 64 11.90 -5.17 3.05
C GLN A 64 12.48 -5.15 4.48
N ASN A 65 12.89 -4.00 4.99
CA ASN A 65 13.37 -3.87 6.38
C ASN A 65 12.23 -4.11 7.39
N HIS A 66 11.05 -3.54 7.12
CA HIS A 66 9.86 -3.74 7.96
C HIS A 66 9.37 -5.19 7.94
N ILE A 67 9.33 -5.83 6.77
CA ILE A 67 9.01 -7.25 6.64
C ILE A 67 10.02 -8.11 7.40
N SER A 68 11.31 -7.81 7.31
CA SER A 68 12.35 -8.53 8.06
C SER A 68 12.12 -8.45 9.57
N LYS A 69 11.78 -7.27 10.10
CA LYS A 69 11.39 -7.11 11.50
C LYS A 69 10.15 -7.94 11.84
N LEU A 70 9.11 -7.87 11.00
CA LEU A 70 7.89 -8.65 11.19
C LEU A 70 8.14 -10.16 11.16
N LYS A 71 9.07 -10.67 10.35
CA LYS A 71 9.41 -12.10 10.32
C LYS A 71 9.89 -12.60 11.69
N HIS A 72 10.53 -11.74 12.48
CA HIS A 72 10.99 -12.10 13.82
C HIS A 72 9.89 -11.96 14.88
N GLU A 73 9.06 -10.92 14.80
CA GLU A 73 8.07 -10.61 15.85
C GLU A 73 6.69 -11.23 15.60
N LYS A 74 6.25 -11.26 14.34
CA LYS A 74 4.90 -11.63 13.87
C LYS A 74 4.99 -12.38 12.53
N PRO A 75 5.56 -13.61 12.48
CA PRO A 75 5.89 -14.30 11.24
C PRO A 75 4.68 -14.57 10.32
N GLY A 76 3.52 -14.92 10.89
CA GLY A 76 2.29 -15.13 10.10
C GLY A 76 1.85 -13.86 9.38
N LEU A 77 1.87 -12.73 10.08
CA LEU A 77 1.54 -11.43 9.51
C LEU A 77 2.57 -10.98 8.45
N ALA A 78 3.85 -11.28 8.67
CA ALA A 78 4.90 -11.00 7.68
C ALA A 78 4.62 -11.73 6.36
N VAL A 79 4.27 -13.02 6.42
CA VAL A 79 3.93 -13.82 5.23
C VAL A 79 2.69 -13.28 4.52
N LEU A 80 1.65 -12.91 5.27
CA LEU A 80 0.40 -12.39 4.71
C LEU A 80 0.63 -11.08 3.95
N LEU A 81 1.31 -10.10 4.57
CA LEU A 81 1.53 -8.79 3.96
C LEU A 81 2.55 -8.85 2.80
N ASP A 82 3.60 -9.66 2.93
CA ASP A 82 4.58 -9.87 1.86
C ASP A 82 3.89 -10.51 0.63
N ARG A 83 3.02 -11.49 0.85
CA ARG A 83 2.23 -12.10 -0.23
C ARG A 83 1.29 -11.11 -0.90
N GLN A 84 0.57 -10.29 -0.14
CA GLN A 84 -0.32 -9.26 -0.71
C GLN A 84 0.47 -8.25 -1.56
N LEU A 85 1.65 -7.85 -1.10
CA LEU A 85 2.55 -6.97 -1.86
C LEU A 85 3.04 -7.64 -3.16
N GLN A 86 3.43 -8.92 -3.09
CA GLN A 86 3.86 -9.71 -4.26
C GLN A 86 2.75 -9.84 -5.30
N GLU A 87 1.53 -10.15 -4.87
CA GLU A 87 0.36 -10.28 -5.75
C GLU A 87 0.12 -8.97 -6.52
N LEU A 88 0.14 -7.82 -5.84
CA LEU A 88 -0.03 -6.52 -6.50
C LEU A 88 1.14 -6.17 -7.44
N CYS A 89 2.38 -6.47 -7.04
CA CYS A 89 3.54 -6.24 -7.91
C CYS A 89 3.50 -7.09 -9.17
N SER A 90 2.91 -8.30 -9.11
CA SER A 90 2.76 -9.16 -10.29
C SER A 90 1.85 -8.60 -11.37
N LEU A 91 1.01 -7.61 -11.04
CA LEU A 91 0.08 -6.96 -11.97
C LEU A 91 0.74 -5.88 -12.84
N ILE A 92 1.97 -5.48 -12.54
CA ILE A 92 2.70 -4.44 -13.29
C ILE A 92 4.07 -4.93 -13.73
N ASN A 93 4.47 -4.56 -14.95
CA ASN A 93 5.80 -4.90 -15.49
C ASN A 93 6.90 -3.92 -15.03
N GLY A 94 6.52 -2.81 -14.41
CA GLY A 94 7.43 -1.79 -13.92
C GLY A 94 6.68 -0.57 -13.41
N PHE A 95 7.36 0.22 -12.59
CA PHE A 95 6.80 1.48 -12.09
C PHE A 95 6.92 2.58 -13.16
N PRO A 96 5.83 3.31 -13.46
CA PRO A 96 5.88 4.44 -14.37
C PRO A 96 6.80 5.55 -13.85
N ALA A 97 7.47 6.25 -14.76
CA ALA A 97 8.40 7.33 -14.37
C ALA A 97 7.66 8.53 -13.77
N ILE A 98 6.54 8.91 -14.39
CA ILE A 98 5.69 10.06 -14.04
C ILE A 98 4.23 9.68 -14.28
N PHE A 99 3.32 10.21 -13.48
CA PHE A 99 1.88 10.15 -13.73
C PHE A 99 1.33 11.50 -14.23
N SER A 100 0.40 11.43 -15.19
CA SER A 100 -0.50 12.54 -15.51
C SER A 100 -1.38 12.91 -14.31
N LEU A 101 -2.07 14.05 -14.38
CA LEU A 101 -2.97 14.46 -13.30
C LEU A 101 -4.16 13.50 -13.12
N GLU A 102 -4.65 12.91 -14.21
CA GLU A 102 -5.70 11.88 -14.15
C GLU A 102 -5.20 10.61 -13.47
N GLU A 103 -4.01 10.13 -13.84
CA GLU A 103 -3.36 8.97 -13.20
C GLU A 103 -3.03 9.24 -11.73
N GLN A 104 -2.67 10.47 -11.35
CA GLN A 104 -2.55 10.88 -9.95
C GLN A 104 -3.85 10.69 -9.18
N GLY A 105 -5.00 11.02 -9.79
CA GLY A 105 -6.32 10.74 -9.24
C GLY A 105 -6.58 9.23 -9.11
N GLN A 106 -6.25 8.46 -10.14
CA GLN A 106 -6.40 6.99 -10.13
C GLN A 106 -5.52 6.31 -9.07
N PHE A 107 -4.29 6.81 -8.87
CA PHE A 107 -3.43 6.38 -7.77
C PHE A 107 -4.09 6.62 -6.42
N ALA A 108 -4.67 7.81 -6.20
CA ALA A 108 -5.35 8.11 -4.96
C ALA A 108 -6.58 7.21 -4.74
N LEU A 109 -7.36 6.92 -5.78
CA LEU A 109 -8.48 5.98 -5.73
C LEU A 109 -8.02 4.57 -5.38
N GLY A 110 -6.99 4.05 -6.08
CA GLY A 110 -6.42 2.73 -5.80
C GLY A 110 -5.92 2.60 -4.36
N TYR A 111 -5.30 3.66 -3.83
CA TYR A 111 -4.89 3.73 -2.44
C TYR A 111 -6.10 3.60 -1.49
N TYR A 112 -7.14 4.44 -1.64
CA TYR A 112 -8.27 4.41 -0.71
C TYR A 112 -9.13 3.16 -0.84
N HIS A 113 -9.28 2.62 -2.05
CA HIS A 113 -9.95 1.32 -2.26
C HIS A 113 -9.22 0.21 -1.50
N GLN A 114 -7.89 0.16 -1.55
CA GLN A 114 -7.12 -0.83 -0.79
C GLN A 114 -7.29 -0.64 0.72
N LYS A 115 -7.24 0.61 1.22
CA LYS A 115 -7.47 0.89 2.65
C LYS A 115 -8.85 0.44 3.12
N GLN A 116 -9.88 0.64 2.30
CA GLN A 116 -11.23 0.19 2.61
C GLN A 116 -11.31 -1.34 2.61
N GLN A 117 -10.71 -2.00 1.61
CA GLN A 117 -10.64 -3.46 1.55
C GLN A 117 -9.91 -4.05 2.76
N ASP A 118 -8.77 -3.46 3.17
CA ASP A 118 -8.02 -3.89 4.34
C ASP A 118 -8.88 -3.75 5.62
N TYR A 119 -9.66 -2.67 5.73
CA TYR A 119 -10.61 -2.46 6.84
C TYR A 119 -11.71 -3.52 6.90
N ASP A 120 -12.33 -3.83 5.76
CA ASP A 120 -13.38 -4.84 5.71
C ASP A 120 -12.83 -6.25 5.93
N ASN A 121 -11.61 -6.54 5.47
CA ASN A 121 -10.91 -7.79 5.77
C ASN A 121 -10.60 -7.92 7.26
N ALA A 122 -10.20 -6.83 7.91
CA ALA A 122 -9.91 -6.82 9.34
C ALA A 122 -11.13 -7.08 10.20
N LYS A 123 -12.33 -6.62 9.83
CA LYS A 123 -13.56 -6.94 10.58
C LYS A 123 -13.74 -8.45 10.83
N ASN A 124 -13.24 -9.27 9.92
CA ASN A 124 -13.35 -10.73 9.98
C ASN A 124 -12.07 -11.43 10.46
N ASN A 125 -10.99 -10.69 10.79
CA ASN A 125 -9.69 -11.26 11.16
C ASN A 125 -9.02 -10.48 12.31
N LYS A 126 -8.94 -11.12 13.49
CA LYS A 126 -8.37 -10.55 14.73
C LYS A 126 -6.92 -10.06 14.59
N GLU A 127 -6.09 -10.73 13.79
CA GLU A 127 -4.69 -10.31 13.59
C GLU A 127 -4.62 -8.98 12.81
N LEU A 128 -5.50 -8.81 11.81
CA LEU A 128 -5.59 -7.58 11.02
C LEU A 128 -6.24 -6.42 11.82
N GLN A 129 -7.20 -6.71 12.71
CA GLN A 129 -7.80 -5.70 13.60
C GLN A 129 -6.73 -4.95 14.40
N SER A 130 -5.78 -5.70 14.97
CA SER A 130 -4.69 -5.15 15.77
C SER A 130 -3.81 -4.14 15.03
N ILE A 131 -3.81 -4.16 13.68
CA ILE A 131 -3.04 -3.25 12.83
C ILE A 131 -3.83 -1.96 12.56
N ILE A 132 -5.15 -2.08 12.42
CA ILE A 132 -6.06 -0.99 12.08
C ILE A 132 -6.44 -0.17 13.30
N GLU A 133 -6.67 -0.80 14.45
CA GLU A 133 -7.09 -0.16 15.70
C GLU A 133 -6.02 0.76 16.30
N ASN A 134 -4.75 0.66 15.86
CA ASN A 134 -3.70 1.65 16.16
C ASN A 134 -3.96 3.04 15.53
N LYS A 135 -5.17 3.31 15.04
CA LYS A 135 -5.62 4.56 14.44
C LYS A 135 -6.36 5.49 15.43
N GLU A 136 -6.76 4.99 16.60
CA GLU A 136 -7.77 5.66 17.45
C GLU A 136 -7.29 6.24 18.80
N GLU A 137 -6.00 6.48 18.99
CA GLU A 137 -5.52 7.33 20.11
C GLU A 137 -4.67 8.50 19.62
#